data_AF-A0A0V0GGY3-F1
#
_entry.id   AF-A0A0V0GGY3-F1
#
_cell.length_a   1.000
_cell.length_b   1.000
_cell.length_c   1.000
_cell.angle_alpha   90.00
_cell.angle_beta   90.00
_cell.angle_gamma   90.00
#
_symmetry.space_group_name_H-M   'P 1'
#
loop_
_entity.id
_entity.type
_entity.pdbx_description
1 polymer ?
#
loop_
_entity_poly.entity_id
_entity_poly.type
_entity_poly.pdbx_seq_one_letter_code
_entity_poly.pdbx_strand_id
1 'polypeptide(L)'
;KHGGGQVFKTLLELVQNCDSEKIATGIIVTENERSASRHLKHCASEGNIPIMSAYWIIRSLQLGKLLPLKEKTKTCKLPTLVLPEYRDTMGLSQEI
;
A
#
# COMPACT_ATOMS: atom_id res chain seq x y z
N LYS A 1 10.56 -3.84 -10.57
CA LYS A 1 9.96 -4.47 -9.37
C LYS A 1 10.97 -4.36 -8.23
N HIS A 2 10.66 -3.69 -7.14
CA HIS A 2 11.56 -3.52 -5.99
C HIS A 2 10.91 -4.14 -4.74
N GLY A 3 11.72 -4.65 -3.81
CA GLY A 3 11.24 -5.12 -2.49
C GLY A 3 10.54 -6.49 -2.45
N GLY A 4 10.52 -7.26 -3.55
CA GLY A 4 10.05 -8.66 -3.56
C GLY A 4 8.54 -8.89 -3.43
N GLY A 5 7.74 -7.83 -3.22
CA GLY A 5 6.28 -7.93 -3.13
C GLY A 5 5.57 -8.03 -4.49
N GLN A 6 4.32 -8.50 -4.44
CA GLN A 6 3.40 -8.52 -5.58
C GLN A 6 2.28 -7.50 -5.37
N VAL A 7 1.95 -6.75 -6.42
CA VAL A 7 0.86 -5.77 -6.41
C VAL A 7 -0.29 -6.33 -7.23
N PHE A 8 -1.50 -6.23 -6.69
CA PHE A 8 -2.74 -6.63 -7.33
C PHE A 8 -3.57 -5.39 -7.64
N LYS A 9 -4.29 -5.41 -8.77
CA LYS A 9 -5.10 -4.26 -9.19
C LYS A 9 -6.43 -4.23 -8.44
N THR A 10 -6.92 -5.38 -8.01
CA THR A 10 -8.23 -5.50 -7.36
C THR A 10 -8.14 -6.33 -6.08
N LEU A 11 -9.09 -6.09 -5.16
CA LEU A 11 -9.25 -6.92 -3.97
C LEU A 11 -9.59 -8.38 -4.35
N LEU A 12 -10.38 -8.58 -5.39
CA LEU A 12 -10.74 -9.90 -5.88
C LEU A 12 -9.51 -10.72 -6.29
N GLU A 13 -8.59 -10.12 -7.05
CA GLU A 13 -7.32 -10.78 -7.43
C GLU A 13 -6.50 -11.14 -6.19
N LEU A 14 -6.42 -10.25 -5.20
CA LEU A 14 -5.70 -10.51 -3.95
C LEU A 14 -6.29 -11.72 -3.21
N VAL A 15 -7.61 -11.74 -3.01
CA VAL A 15 -8.32 -12.82 -2.32
C VAL A 15 -8.12 -14.15 -3.04
N GLN A 16 -8.31 -14.18 -4.36
CA GLN A 16 -8.12 -15.41 -5.15
C GLN A 16 -6.70 -15.97 -5.06
N ASN A 17 -5.68 -15.11 -4.96
CA ASN A 17 -4.29 -15.55 -4.81
C ASN A 17 -3.99 -16.00 -3.37
N CYS A 18 -4.65 -15.44 -2.36
CA CYS A 18 -4.61 -15.96 -0.99
C CYS A 18 -5.26 -17.35 -0.92
N ASP A 19 -6.48 -17.51 -1.47
CA ASP A 19 -7.25 -18.75 -1.40
C ASP A 19 -6.59 -19.90 -2.19
N SER A 20 -5.88 -19.57 -3.27
CA SER A 20 -5.10 -20.55 -4.04
C SER A 20 -3.69 -20.78 -3.51
N GLU A 21 -3.38 -20.26 -2.31
CA GLU A 21 -2.08 -20.39 -1.62
C GLU A 21 -0.88 -19.90 -2.44
N LYS A 22 -1.11 -19.10 -3.49
CA LYS A 22 -0.05 -18.52 -4.33
C LYS A 22 0.74 -17.45 -3.59
N ILE A 23 0.10 -16.82 -2.60
CA ILE A 23 0.73 -15.86 -1.70
C ILE A 23 0.45 -16.25 -0.24
N ALA A 24 1.47 -16.12 0.60
CA ALA A 24 1.34 -16.47 2.02
C ALA A 24 0.54 -15.43 2.83
N THR A 25 0.51 -14.16 2.40
CA THR A 25 -0.17 -13.08 3.12
C THR A 25 -0.60 -11.99 2.15
N GLY A 26 -1.89 -11.65 2.18
CA GLY A 26 -2.45 -10.50 1.50
C GLY A 26 -2.59 -9.31 2.44
N ILE A 27 -2.31 -8.09 1.96
CA ILE A 27 -2.40 -6.86 2.74
C ILE A 27 -2.97 -5.77 1.84
N ILE A 28 -3.95 -5.02 2.35
CA ILE A 28 -4.43 -3.80 1.71
C ILE A 28 -3.64 -2.63 2.28
N VAL A 29 -3.08 -1.79 1.42
CA VAL A 29 -2.30 -0.62 1.83
C VAL A 29 -3.02 0.64 1.41
N THR A 30 -3.25 1.55 2.36
CA THR A 30 -3.87 2.85 2.09
C THR A 30 -2.97 3.98 2.58
N GLU A 31 -3.20 5.21 2.15
CA GLU A 31 -2.45 6.37 2.66
C GLU A 31 -2.53 6.45 4.20
N ASN A 32 -3.75 6.29 4.74
CA ASN A 32 -3.99 6.14 6.17
C ASN A 32 -5.13 5.13 6.40
N GLU A 33 -5.20 4.49 7.57
CA GLU A 33 -6.23 3.46 7.84
C GLU A 33 -7.68 4.00 7.75
N ARG A 34 -7.87 5.31 7.96
CA ARG A 34 -9.18 5.93 7.87
C ARG A 34 -9.62 6.13 6.42
N SER A 35 -8.69 6.25 5.47
CA SER A 35 -8.98 6.57 4.06
C SER A 35 -9.57 5.39 3.28
N ALA A 36 -9.47 4.15 3.78
CA ALA A 36 -10.23 3.04 3.23
C ALA A 36 -11.75 3.31 3.36
N SER A 37 -12.48 3.10 2.26
CA SER A 37 -13.93 3.24 2.25
C SER A 37 -14.58 2.25 3.23
N ARG A 38 -15.80 2.55 3.69
CA ARG A 38 -16.55 1.64 4.57
C ARG A 38 -16.73 0.27 3.94
N HIS A 39 -17.05 0.24 2.65
CA HIS A 39 -17.23 -1.00 1.90
C HIS A 39 -15.93 -1.81 1.83
N LEU A 40 -14.80 -1.17 1.52
CA LEU A 40 -13.49 -1.84 1.49
C LEU A 40 -13.12 -2.43 2.86
N LYS A 41 -13.37 -1.70 3.95
CA LYS A 41 -13.14 -2.18 5.32
C LYS A 41 -14.00 -3.41 5.64
N HIS A 42 -15.25 -3.40 5.19
CA HIS A 42 -16.16 -4.53 5.37
C HIS A 42 -15.67 -5.77 4.63
N CYS A 43 -15.37 -5.66 3.33
CA CYS A 43 -14.85 -6.78 2.54
C CYS A 43 -13.51 -7.31 3.07
N ALA A 44 -12.62 -6.41 3.49
CA ALA A 44 -11.35 -6.81 4.10
C ALA A 44 -11.55 -7.61 5.39
N SER A 45 -12.54 -7.22 6.22
CA SER A 45 -12.90 -7.96 7.43
C SER A 45 -13.46 -9.35 7.13
N GLU A 46 -14.28 -9.49 6.08
CA GLU A 46 -14.82 -10.79 5.66
C GLU A 46 -13.70 -11.74 5.20
N GLY A 47 -12.73 -11.21 4.43
CA GLY A 47 -11.57 -11.96 3.98
C GLY A 47 -10.43 -12.09 5.00
N ASN A 48 -10.60 -11.55 6.23
CA ASN A 48 -9.54 -11.46 7.24
C ASN A 48 -8.23 -10.84 6.71
N ILE A 49 -8.34 -9.86 5.80
CA ILE A 49 -7.21 -9.16 5.18
C ILE A 49 -6.89 -7.90 5.99
N PRO A 50 -5.67 -7.75 6.52
CA PRO A 50 -5.28 -6.55 7.23
C PRO A 50 -5.22 -5.34 6.29
N ILE A 51 -5.67 -4.20 6.81
CA ILE A 51 -5.50 -2.89 6.17
C ILE A 51 -4.41 -2.14 6.94
N MET A 52 -3.34 -1.78 6.24
CA MET A 52 -2.19 -1.04 6.79
C MET A 52 -2.05 0.32 6.11
N SER A 53 -1.43 1.27 6.81
CA SER A 53 -1.04 2.54 6.19
C SER A 53 0.25 2.40 5.37
N ALA A 54 0.45 3.28 4.38
CA ALA A 54 1.70 3.37 3.62
C ALA A 54 2.91 3.62 4.54
N TYR A 55 2.69 4.28 5.68
CA TYR A 55 3.69 4.46 6.72
C TYR A 55 4.29 3.14 7.20
N TRP A 56 3.50 2.07 7.31
CA TRP A 56 3.99 0.75 7.72
C TRP A 56 5.02 0.18 6.72
N ILE A 57 4.80 0.37 5.41
CA ILE A 57 5.78 0.00 4.38
C ILE A 57 7.06 0.82 4.55
N ILE A 58 6.93 2.14 4.63
CA ILE A 58 8.06 3.06 4.75
C ILE A 58 8.92 2.70 5.97
N ARG A 59 8.29 2.46 7.12
CA ARG A 59 8.97 2.07 8.35
C ARG A 59 9.61 0.69 8.25
N SER A 60 8.96 -0.26 7.61
CA SER A 60 9.53 -1.58 7.38
C SER A 60 10.80 -1.50 6.52
N LEU A 61 10.78 -0.68 5.47
CA LEU A 61 11.93 -0.43 4.61
C LEU A 61 13.08 0.27 5.37
N GLN A 62 12.78 1.31 6.15
CA GLN A 62 13.77 2.02 6.96
C GLN A 62 14.46 1.11 7.98
N LEU A 63 13.72 0.17 8.56
CA LEU A 63 14.26 -0.79 9.53
C LEU A 63 14.90 -2.02 8.86
N GLY A 64 14.79 -2.17 7.54
CA GLY A 64 15.23 -3.36 6.82
C GLY A 64 14.50 -4.64 7.23
N LYS A 65 13.32 -4.54 7.85
CA LYS A 65 12.55 -5.69 8.34
C LYS A 65 11.05 -5.44 8.23
N LEU A 66 10.29 -6.50 7.96
CA LEU A 66 8.83 -6.42 7.93
C LEU A 66 8.28 -6.17 9.33
N LEU A 67 7.55 -5.07 9.52
CA LEU A 67 6.87 -4.79 10.78
C LEU A 67 5.65 -5.72 10.97
N PRO A 68 5.29 -6.07 12.21
CA PRO A 68 4.11 -6.89 12.47
C PRO A 68 2.82 -6.27 11.92
N LEU A 69 1.89 -7.12 11.48
CA LEU A 69 0.58 -6.70 10.95
C LEU A 69 -0.40 -6.22 12.04
N LYS A 70 -0.11 -6.53 13.32
CA LYS A 70 -0.89 -6.08 14.47
C LYS A 70 -0.16 -4.94 15.19
N GLU A 71 -0.10 -3.75 14.60
CA GLU A 71 0.26 -2.55 15.35
C GLU A 71 -1.00 -1.96 15.99
N LYS A 72 -1.05 -1.92 17.34
CA LYS A 72 -2.07 -1.16 18.06
C LYS A 72 -1.93 0.31 17.66
N THR A 73 -2.99 0.86 17.07
CA THR A 73 -3.09 2.23 16.57
C THR A 73 -2.55 3.27 17.55
N LYS A 74 -1.32 3.73 17.33
CA LYS A 74 -0.96 5.11 17.65
C LYS A 74 -1.06 5.86 16.35
N THR A 75 -1.94 6.85 16.29
CA THR A 75 -2.13 7.72 15.12
C THR A 75 -0.81 8.44 14.82
N CYS A 76 0.00 7.88 13.93
CA CYS A 76 1.19 8.53 13.43
C CYS A 76 0.80 9.41 12.25
N LYS A 77 1.03 10.72 12.37
CA LYS A 77 0.96 11.63 11.23
C LYS A 77 2.07 11.21 10.27
N LEU A 78 1.74 10.91 9.01
CA LEU A 78 2.76 10.62 8.01
C LEU A 78 3.67 11.85 7.87
N PRO A 79 5.01 11.66 7.82
CA PRO A 79 5.87 12.71 7.36
C PRO A 79 5.53 13.02 5.90
N THR A 80 5.29 14.29 5.59
CA THR A 80 5.13 14.77 4.22
C THR A 80 6.40 14.43 3.45
N LEU A 81 6.32 13.48 2.52
CA LEU A 81 7.38 13.23 1.55
C LEU A 81 7.39 14.42 0.59
N VAL A 82 8.35 15.33 0.77
CA VAL A 82 8.68 16.34 -0.24
C VAL A 82 9.34 15.59 -1.38
N LEU A 83 8.59 15.33 -2.45
CA LEU A 83 9.15 14.82 -3.70
C LEU A 83 10.07 15.92 -4.25
N PRO A 84 11.36 15.64 -4.54
CA PRO A 84 12.20 16.60 -5.24
C PRO A 84 11.54 16.92 -6.57
N GLU A 85 11.28 18.21 -6.83
CA GLU A 85 10.72 18.67 -8.10
C GLU A 85 11.63 18.20 -9.25
N TYR A 86 11.11 17.27 -10.05
CA TYR A 86 11.73 16.93 -11.32
C TYR A 86 11.54 18.12 -12.25
N ARG A 87 12.64 18.81 -12.59
CA ARG A 87 12.62 19.84 -13.63
C ARG A 87 12.55 19.15 -14.99
N ASP A 88 11.36 19.07 -15.56
CA ASP A 88 11.19 18.80 -16.98
C ASP A 88 11.76 19.98 -17.78
N THR A 89 13.03 19.85 -18.15
CA THR A 89 13.60 20.63 -19.26
C THR A 89 13.49 19.79 -20.52
N MET A 90 12.58 20.18 -21.42
CA MET A 90 12.79 20.33 -22.88
C MET A 90 11.52 20.03 -23.69
N GLY A 91 11.12 21.01 -24.51
CA GLY A 91 10.63 20.76 -25.87
C GLY A 91 9.12 20.69 -26.07
N LEU A 92 8.41 21.81 -25.92
CA LEU A 92 7.09 22.01 -26.51
C LEU A 92 7.25 21.98 -28.06
N SER A 93 6.94 20.85 -28.71
CA SER A 93 6.68 20.82 -30.16
C SER A 93 5.18 20.86 -30.36
N GLN A 94 4.66 22.02 -30.79
CA GLN A 94 3.34 22.13 -31.37
C GLN A 94 3.44 21.65 -32.82
N GLU A 95 2.68 20.61 -33.17
CA GLU A 95 2.43 20.26 -34.58
C GLU A 95 1.01 20.71 -34.94
N ILE A 96 0.89 21.22 -36.16
CA ILE A 96 -0.15 22.07 -36.74
C ILE A 96 -1.36 21.24 -37.18
#